data_AF-A0A2G2L8H7-F1
#
_entry.id   AF-A0A2G2L8H7-F1
#
_cell.length_a   1.000
_cell.length_b   1.000
_cell.length_c   1.000
_cell.angle_alpha   90.00
_cell.angle_beta   90.00
_cell.angle_gamma   90.00
#
_symmetry.space_group_name_H-M   'P 1'
#
loop_
_entity.id
_entity.type
_entity.pdbx_description
1 polymer ?
#
loop_
_entity_poly.entity_id
_entity_poly.type
_entity_poly.pdbx_seq_one_letter_code
_entity_poly.pdbx_strand_id
1 'polypeptide(L)'
;MNNQIKEDIISRLKEMSENPTVQIKRLAIGTLLSLLAMLALVLTSDLELQWLFYILSIILVVGVVYAIPGYIGIWVWRMKDTLFKK
;
A
#
# COMPACT_ATOMS: atom_id res chain seq x y z
N MET A 1 22.08 3.62 13.56
CA MET A 1 20.69 4.06 13.34
C MET A 1 20.34 5.02 14.48
N ASN A 2 19.95 6.26 14.18
CA ASN A 2 19.73 7.29 15.20
C ASN A 2 18.51 6.94 16.08
N ASN A 3 18.59 7.10 17.39
CA ASN A 3 17.49 6.78 18.32
C ASN A 3 16.19 7.51 17.96
N GLN A 4 16.29 8.73 17.45
CA GLN A 4 15.15 9.54 16.98
C GLN A 4 14.37 8.88 15.83
N ILE A 5 15.07 8.25 14.88
CA ILE A 5 14.43 7.57 13.74
C ILE A 5 13.66 6.34 14.22
N LYS A 6 14.22 5.62 15.19
CA LYS A 6 13.57 4.44 15.77
C LYS A 6 12.28 4.82 16.49
N GLU A 7 12.30 5.90 17.27
CA GLU A 7 11.12 6.41 17.98
C GLU A 7 10.02 6.87 17.03
N ASP A 8 10.36 7.60 15.96
CA ASP A 8 9.37 8.06 14.96
C ASP A 8 8.70 6.88 14.23
N ILE A 9 9.47 5.83 13.90
CA ILE A 9 8.92 4.62 13.28
C ILE A 9 7.94 3.91 14.23
N ILE A 10 8.31 3.73 15.50
CA ILE A 10 7.46 3.05 16.49
C ILE A 10 6.16 3.85 16.72
N SER A 11 6.26 5.17 16.80
CA SER A 11 5.14 6.10 16.88
C SER A 11 4.13 5.89 15.74
N ARG A 12 4.61 5.92 14.48
CA ARG A 12 3.77 5.73 13.29
C ARG A 12 3.14 4.34 13.25
N LEU A 13 3.88 3.29 13.58
CA LEU A 13 3.34 1.93 13.61
C LEU A 13 2.23 1.78 14.66
N LYS A 14 2.38 2.42 15.81
CA LYS A 14 1.35 2.42 16.86
C LYS A 14 0.09 3.13 16.38
N GLU A 15 0.21 4.30 15.76
CA GLU A 15 -0.93 5.03 15.17
C GLU A 15 -1.65 4.19 14.10
N MET A 16 -0.90 3.51 13.23
CA MET A 16 -1.47 2.63 12.21
C MET A 16 -2.25 1.46 12.83
N SER A 17 -1.79 0.94 13.98
CA SER A 17 -2.45 -0.13 14.73
C SER A 17 -3.78 0.30 15.38
N GLU A 18 -3.99 1.60 15.59
CA GLU A 18 -5.20 2.09 16.25
C GLU A 18 -6.37 2.28 15.27
N ASN A 19 -6.08 2.40 13.97
CA ASN A 19 -7.07 2.69 12.92
C ASN A 19 -7.10 1.62 11.80
N PRO A 20 -7.44 0.35 12.11
CA PRO A 20 -7.39 -0.74 11.14
C PRO A 20 -8.32 -0.52 9.93
N THR A 21 -9.46 0.13 10.13
CA THR A 21 -10.43 0.41 9.06
C THR A 21 -9.83 1.30 7.95
N VAL A 22 -8.98 2.27 8.32
CA VAL A 22 -8.30 3.14 7.35
C VAL A 22 -7.27 2.34 6.56
N GLN A 23 -6.56 1.43 7.22
CA GLN A 23 -5.55 0.58 6.58
C GLN A 23 -6.19 -0.44 5.62
N ILE A 24 -7.32 -1.03 5.99
CA ILE A 24 -8.12 -1.90 5.12
C ILE A 24 -8.62 -1.13 3.89
N LYS A 25 -9.15 0.09 4.07
CA LYS A 25 -9.58 0.93 2.94
C LYS A 25 -8.41 1.26 2.00
N ARG A 26 -7.25 1.64 2.54
CA ARG A 26 -6.04 1.91 1.74
C ARG A 26 -5.60 0.68 0.94
N LEU A 27 -5.54 -0.48 1.60
CA LEU A 27 -5.21 -1.75 0.95
C LEU A 27 -6.21 -2.07 -0.17
N ALA A 28 -7.52 -1.95 0.10
CA ALA A 28 -8.57 -2.23 -0.88
C ALA A 28 -8.47 -1.28 -2.09
N ILE A 29 -8.33 0.02 -1.87
CA ILE A 29 -8.20 1.02 -2.95
C ILE A 29 -6.95 0.77 -3.79
N GLY A 30 -5.79 0.60 -3.15
CA GLY A 30 -4.53 0.36 -3.86
C GLY A 30 -4.56 -0.95 -4.67
N THR A 31 -5.16 -1.99 -4.11
CA THR A 31 -5.32 -3.29 -4.80
C THR A 31 -6.27 -3.18 -5.99
N LEU A 32 -7.44 -2.54 -5.82
CA LEU A 32 -8.41 -2.33 -6.89
C LEU A 32 -7.81 -1.49 -8.03
N LEU A 33 -7.11 -0.41 -7.71
CA LEU A 33 -6.44 0.43 -8.70
C LEU A 33 -5.40 -0.37 -9.48
N SER A 34 -4.61 -1.20 -8.79
CA SER A 34 -3.60 -2.06 -9.41
C SER A 34 -4.23 -3.10 -10.33
N LEU A 35 -5.32 -3.76 -9.92
CA LEU A 35 -6.03 -4.74 -10.74
C LEU A 35 -6.63 -4.11 -12.00
N LEU A 36 -7.24 -2.93 -11.88
CA LEU A 36 -7.77 -2.19 -13.02
C LEU A 36 -6.66 -1.77 -13.98
N ALA A 37 -5.54 -1.28 -13.46
CA ALA A 37 -4.38 -0.92 -14.28
C ALA A 37 -3.78 -2.14 -15.00
N MET A 38 -3.69 -3.29 -14.33
CA MET A 38 -3.24 -4.54 -14.96
C MET A 38 -4.16 -4.99 -16.09
N LEU A 39 -5.48 -4.99 -15.88
CA LEU A 39 -6.44 -5.34 -16.93
C LEU A 39 -6.34 -4.40 -18.13
N ALA A 40 -6.23 -3.10 -17.87
CA ALA A 40 -6.06 -2.11 -18.93
C ALA A 40 -4.72 -2.27 -19.67
N LEU A 41 -3.62 -2.57 -18.95
CA LEU A 41 -2.31 -2.82 -19.56
C LEU A 41 -2.36 -3.97 -20.56
N VAL A 42 -3.00 -5.08 -20.21
CA VAL A 42 -3.19 -6.23 -21.11
C VAL A 42 -3.88 -5.79 -22.39
N LEU A 43 -5.01 -5.09 -22.29
CA LEU A 43 -5.77 -4.62 -23.45
C LEU A 43 -4.96 -3.63 -24.31
N THR A 44 -4.19 -2.74 -23.68
CA THR A 44 -3.38 -1.74 -24.41
C THR A 44 -2.14 -2.33 -25.06
N SER A 45 -1.61 -3.42 -24.52
CA SER A 45 -0.51 -4.18 -25.10
C SER A 45 -0.92 -4.76 -26.45
N ASP A 46 -2.16 -5.27 -26.56
CA ASP A 46 -2.68 -5.85 -27.81
C ASP A 46 -2.96 -4.78 -28.88
N LEU A 47 -3.20 -3.53 -28.47
CA LEU A 47 -3.52 -2.41 -29.36
C LEU A 47 -2.30 -1.54 -29.73
N GLU A 48 -1.10 -1.90 -29.26
CA GLU A 48 0.16 -1.17 -29.49
C GLU A 48 0.13 0.33 -29.06
N LEU A 49 -0.76 0.71 -28.14
CA LEU A 49 -0.90 2.08 -27.65
C LEU A 49 0.17 2.44 -26.61
N GLN A 50 1.40 2.69 -27.07
CA GLN A 50 2.58 2.90 -26.22
C GLN A 50 2.39 3.98 -25.14
N TRP A 51 1.84 5.15 -25.49
CA TRP A 51 1.65 6.26 -24.54
C TRP A 51 0.71 5.89 -23.39
N LEU A 52 -0.36 5.16 -23.70
CA LEU A 52 -1.35 4.74 -22.73
C LEU A 52 -0.78 3.63 -21.82
N PHE A 53 0.00 2.72 -22.41
CA PHE A 53 0.72 1.69 -21.66
C PHE A 53 1.67 2.29 -20.61
N TYR A 54 2.42 3.35 -20.95
CA TYR A 54 3.29 4.04 -20.00
C TYR A 54 2.50 4.68 -18.84
N ILE A 55 1.39 5.37 -19.13
CA ILE A 55 0.53 5.99 -18.10
C ILE A 55 -0.02 4.92 -17.16
N LEU A 56 -0.55 3.82 -17.72
CA LEU A 56 -1.10 2.72 -16.94
C LEU A 56 -0.05 2.02 -16.07
N SER A 57 1.20 1.92 -16.56
CA SER A 57 2.31 1.38 -15.78
C SER A 57 2.62 2.25 -14.55
N ILE A 58 2.57 3.57 -14.69
CA ILE A 58 2.72 4.50 -13.55
C ILE A 58 1.57 4.32 -12.56
N ILE A 59 0.33 4.24 -13.04
CA ILE A 59 -0.85 4.03 -12.19
C ILE A 59 -0.73 2.71 -11.42
N LEU A 60 -0.28 1.64 -12.07
CA LEU A 60 -0.03 0.35 -11.42
C LEU A 60 0.98 0.48 -10.28
N VAL A 61 2.12 1.12 -10.52
CA VAL A 61 3.15 1.33 -9.48
C VAL A 61 2.59 2.15 -8.32
N VAL A 62 1.87 3.23 -8.60
CA VAL A 62 1.23 4.07 -7.57
C VAL A 62 0.21 3.26 -6.76
N GLY A 63 -0.60 2.42 -7.41
CA GLY A 63 -1.56 1.54 -6.75
C GLY A 63 -0.89 0.57 -5.78
N VAL A 64 0.20 -0.07 -6.21
CA VAL A 64 0.98 -1.00 -5.37
C VAL A 64 1.62 -0.27 -4.19
N VAL A 65 2.27 0.87 -4.44
CA VAL A 65 2.90 1.67 -3.38
C VAL A 65 1.86 2.16 -2.37
N TYR A 66 0.65 2.50 -2.82
CA TYR A 66 -0.44 2.90 -1.93
C TYR A 66 -1.00 1.74 -1.10
N ALA A 67 -1.00 0.51 -1.63
CA ALA A 67 -1.46 -0.68 -0.94
C ALA A 67 -0.50 -1.15 0.19
N ILE A 68 0.81 -0.98 0.01
CA ILE A 68 1.85 -1.46 0.93
C ILE A 68 1.64 -0.94 2.37
N PRO A 69 1.48 0.38 2.63
CA PRO A 69 1.19 0.87 3.98
C PRO A 69 -0.08 0.28 4.58
N GLY A 70 -1.11 0.04 3.76
CA GLY A 70 -2.35 -0.60 4.21
C GLY A 70 -2.10 -2.03 4.69
N TYR A 71 -1.31 -2.81 3.95
CA TYR A 71 -0.91 -4.17 4.36
C TYR A 71 -0.10 -4.16 5.66
N ILE A 72 0.92 -3.30 5.76
CA ILE A 72 1.75 -3.16 6.96
C ILE A 72 0.89 -2.78 8.17
N GLY A 73 -0.02 -1.82 8.01
CA GLY A 73 -0.91 -1.37 9.08
C GLY A 73 -1.84 -2.48 9.59
N ILE A 74 -2.39 -3.31 8.70
CA ILE A 74 -3.21 -4.47 9.09
C ILE A 74 -2.37 -5.52 9.81
N TRP A 75 -1.16 -5.79 9.31
CA TRP A 75 -0.24 -6.73 9.95
C TRP A 75 0.14 -6.28 11.36
N VAL A 76 0.49 -4.99 11.53
CA VAL A 76 0.77 -4.40 12.85
C VAL A 76 -0.45 -4.46 13.75
N TRP A 77 -1.65 -4.16 13.25
CA TRP A 77 -2.88 -4.27 14.03
C TRP A 77 -3.11 -5.70 14.55
N ARG A 78 -2.91 -6.71 13.71
CA ARG A 78 -3.04 -8.13 14.12
C ARG A 78 -2.00 -8.56 15.13
N MET A 79 -0.80 -7.98 15.09
CA MET A 79 0.32 -8.30 15.97
C MET A 79 0.48 -7.29 17.13
N LYS A 80 -0.49 -6.38 17.31
CA LYS A 80 -0.38 -5.24 18.24
C LYS A 80 -0.01 -5.68 19.66
N ASP A 81 -0.66 -6.74 20.14
CA ASP A 81 -0.43 -7.26 21.49
C ASP A 81 0.96 -7.89 21.67
N THR A 82 1.57 -8.40 20.60
CA THR A 82 2.93 -8.96 20.63
C THR A 82 3.99 -7.87 20.45
N LEU A 83 3.71 -6.88 19.60
CA LEU A 83 4.65 -5.82 19.22
C LEU A 83 4.75 -4.70 20.27
N PHE A 84 3.68 -4.46 21.03
CA PHE A 84 3.61 -3.34 21.99
C PHE A 84 3.36 -3.79 23.43
N LYS A 85 3.39 -5.10 23.74
CA LYS A 85 3.45 -5.54 25.14
C LYS A 85 4.80 -5.13 25.74
N LYS A 86 4.72 -4.45 26.89
CA LYS A 86 5.86 -4.10 27.73
C LYS A 86 6.54 -5.35 28.26
#